data_AF-C1N3J5-F1
#
_entry.id   AF-C1N3J5-F1
#
_cell.length_a   1.000
_cell.length_b   1.000
_cell.length_c   1.000
_cell.angle_alpha   90.00
_cell.angle_beta   90.00
_cell.angle_gamma   90.00
#
_symmetry.space_group_name_H-M   'P 1'
#
loop_
_entity.id
_entity.type
_entity.pdbx_description
1 polymer ?
#
loop_
_entity_poly.entity_id
_entity_poly.type
_entity_poly.pdbx_seq_one_letter_code
_entity_poly.pdbx_strand_id
1 'polypeptide(L)'
;MNPADDPAELFVCGRLCLLGEHSDWAGGFRSAARPDTVHVGRCVVVGTNDGLRARVSTSSGSDMCVAMTSTDDAGAKRSRVFDLYDDEALLRAARGGADAHDDGSGTFWRYVAGTLHHLIVSSPHADAIAAALATKCVAIDNYETTLPMKKGLSSSAAACVLVVRAMSTACGLGLSAEEEMEAAYLGERRVLLPH
;
A
#
# COMPACT_ATOMS: atom_id res chain seq x y z
N MET A 1 25.87 5.63 20.45
CA MET A 1 24.45 5.27 20.44
C MET A 1 23.79 6.32 19.56
N ASN A 2 23.56 6.05 18.28
CA ASN A 2 22.92 7.03 17.40
C ASN A 2 21.46 7.14 17.84
N PRO A 3 20.89 8.36 17.96
CA PRO A 3 19.46 8.51 18.11
C PRO A 3 18.86 7.90 16.84
N ALA A 4 18.13 6.80 16.99
CA ALA A 4 17.24 6.38 15.91
C ALA A 4 16.34 7.56 15.63
N ASP A 5 16.29 8.03 14.39
CA ASP A 5 15.44 9.14 13.98
C ASP A 5 14.03 8.93 14.55
N ASP A 6 13.46 9.97 15.17
CA ASP A 6 12.11 9.89 15.71
C ASP A 6 11.17 9.36 14.61
N PRO A 7 10.31 8.39 14.93
CA PRO A 7 9.44 7.77 13.93
C PRO A 7 8.56 8.84 13.29
N ALA A 8 8.54 8.89 11.96
CA ALA A 8 7.70 9.83 11.23
C ALA A 8 6.23 9.41 11.34
N GLU A 9 5.37 10.35 11.71
CA GLU A 9 3.92 10.17 11.79
C GLU A 9 3.28 10.33 10.41
N LEU A 10 2.46 9.35 10.03
CA LEU A 10 1.74 9.31 8.77
C LEU A 10 0.24 9.21 9.04
N PHE A 11 -0.54 9.89 8.19
CA PHE A 11 -1.99 9.72 8.14
C PHE A 11 -2.43 9.48 6.70
N VAL A 12 -3.28 8.49 6.49
CA VAL A 12 -3.97 8.22 5.22
C VAL A 12 -5.46 8.23 5.49
N CYS A 13 -6.15 9.24 4.96
CA CYS A 13 -7.60 9.32 5.07
C CYS A 13 -8.28 8.19 4.30
N GLY A 14 -9.44 7.75 4.79
CA GLY A 14 -10.41 7.09 3.93
C GLY A 14 -11.06 8.07 2.97
N ARG A 15 -11.89 7.52 2.10
CA ARG A 15 -12.66 8.31 1.14
C ARG A 15 -14.10 7.84 1.08
N LEU A 16 -14.99 8.79 0.77
CA LEU A 16 -16.36 8.52 0.39
C LEU A 16 -16.56 8.97 -1.06
N CYS A 17 -17.10 8.09 -1.89
CA CYS A 17 -17.57 8.49 -3.21
C CYS A 17 -18.95 9.12 -3.07
N LEU A 18 -19.07 10.41 -3.41
CA LEU A 18 -20.34 11.13 -3.34
C LEU A 18 -21.17 10.88 -4.59
N LEU A 19 -20.51 10.88 -5.76
CA LEU A 19 -21.13 10.70 -7.07
C LEU A 19 -20.17 10.01 -8.02
N GLY A 20 -20.72 9.23 -8.96
CA GLY A 20 -19.96 8.65 -10.06
C GLY A 20 -19.12 7.42 -9.68
N GLU A 21 -19.45 6.76 -8.58
CA GLU A 21 -18.96 5.40 -8.33
C GLU A 21 -19.31 4.52 -9.54
N HIS A 22 -18.35 3.70 -9.99
CA HIS A 22 -18.39 2.89 -11.21
C HIS A 22 -18.19 3.64 -12.54
N SER A 23 -18.35 4.97 -12.56
CA SER A 23 -17.92 5.76 -13.72
C SER A 23 -16.38 5.84 -13.78
N ASP A 24 -15.73 5.90 -12.62
CA ASP A 24 -14.28 5.79 -12.45
C ASP A 24 -13.71 4.46 -12.98
N TRP A 25 -14.44 3.34 -12.82
CA TRP A 25 -14.06 2.04 -13.39
C TRP A 25 -13.99 2.05 -14.92
N ALA A 26 -14.83 2.85 -15.58
CA ALA A 26 -14.80 3.00 -17.03
C ALA A 26 -13.45 3.56 -17.52
N GLY A 27 -12.71 4.27 -16.68
CA GLY A 27 -11.36 4.76 -16.98
C GLY A 27 -10.41 3.64 -17.37
N GLY A 28 -10.42 2.52 -16.62
CA GLY A 28 -9.58 1.36 -16.94
C GLY A 28 -9.91 0.73 -18.30
N PHE A 29 -11.19 0.57 -18.62
CA PHE A 29 -11.65 0.03 -19.91
C PHE A 29 -11.35 0.98 -21.08
N ARG A 30 -11.47 2.29 -20.84
CA ARG A 30 -11.17 3.31 -21.84
C ARG A 30 -9.68 3.29 -22.21
N SER A 31 -8.81 3.25 -21.21
CA SER A 31 -7.36 3.24 -21.43
C SER A 31 -6.85 1.92 -22.03
N ALA A 32 -7.46 0.78 -21.66
CA ALA A 32 -6.96 -0.53 -22.06
C ALA A 32 -7.52 -1.06 -23.39
N ALA A 33 -8.74 -0.70 -23.79
CA ALA A 33 -9.41 -1.43 -24.88
C ALA A 33 -10.38 -0.63 -25.74
N ARG A 34 -10.94 0.49 -25.26
CA ARG A 34 -12.10 1.13 -25.91
C ARG A 34 -12.13 2.66 -25.80
N PRO A 35 -11.07 3.39 -26.21
CA PRO A 35 -11.01 4.85 -26.08
C PRO A 35 -12.10 5.59 -26.86
N ASP A 36 -12.56 5.00 -27.96
CA ASP A 36 -13.53 5.61 -28.89
C ASP A 36 -15.00 5.28 -28.54
N THR A 37 -15.23 4.27 -27.70
CA THR A 37 -16.59 3.80 -27.36
C THR A 37 -16.92 3.96 -25.87
N VAL A 38 -15.91 4.12 -25.01
CA VAL A 38 -16.10 4.40 -23.59
C VAL A 38 -15.82 5.88 -23.34
N HIS A 39 -16.85 6.61 -22.93
CA HIS A 39 -16.71 8.02 -22.54
C HIS A 39 -15.87 8.18 -21.28
N VAL A 40 -15.25 9.35 -21.11
CA VAL A 40 -14.48 9.67 -19.91
C VAL A 40 -15.40 9.64 -18.70
N GLY A 41 -15.06 8.78 -17.74
CA GLY A 41 -15.73 8.71 -16.45
C GLY A 41 -15.40 9.89 -15.56
N ARG A 42 -16.31 10.25 -14.66
CA ARG A 42 -16.09 11.30 -13.66
C ARG A 42 -16.65 10.84 -12.32
N CYS A 43 -15.91 11.10 -11.25
CA CYS A 43 -16.37 10.89 -9.89
C CYS A 43 -16.10 12.14 -9.04
N VAL A 44 -16.88 12.29 -7.98
CA VAL A 44 -16.65 13.27 -6.92
C VAL A 44 -16.42 12.48 -5.64
N VAL A 45 -15.21 12.59 -5.10
CA VAL A 45 -14.80 11.91 -3.88
C VAL A 45 -14.41 12.94 -2.83
N VAL A 46 -14.63 12.59 -1.56
CA VAL A 46 -14.20 13.41 -0.42
C VAL A 46 -13.37 12.56 0.54
N GLY A 47 -12.25 13.11 1.00
CA GLY A 47 -11.43 12.50 2.06
C GLY A 47 -12.11 12.66 3.42
N THR A 48 -11.98 11.65 4.28
CA THR A 48 -12.56 11.68 5.64
C THR A 48 -11.54 12.06 6.69
N ASN A 49 -12.00 12.52 7.85
CA ASN A 49 -11.14 12.64 9.03
C ASN A 49 -10.79 11.27 9.63
N ASP A 50 -11.53 10.23 9.23
CA ASP A 50 -11.22 8.84 9.52
C ASP A 50 -10.18 8.27 8.57
N GLY A 51 -9.33 7.36 9.05
CA GLY A 51 -8.20 6.87 8.28
C GLY A 51 -7.32 5.88 9.01
N LEU A 52 -6.13 5.68 8.46
CA LEU A 52 -5.04 4.93 9.06
C LEU A 52 -4.02 5.92 9.59
N ARG A 53 -3.69 5.81 10.87
CA ARG A 53 -2.52 6.48 11.44
C ARG A 53 -1.40 5.48 11.58
N ALA A 54 -0.19 5.91 11.26
CA ALA A 54 0.97 5.04 11.36
C ALA A 54 2.23 5.79 11.75
N ARG A 55 3.16 5.06 12.33
CA ARG A 55 4.55 5.47 12.52
C ARG A 55 5.42 4.71 11.56
N VAL A 56 6.35 5.40 10.90
CA VAL A 56 7.39 4.78 10.10
C VAL A 56 8.76 5.09 10.67
N SER A 57 9.60 4.07 10.75
CA SER A 57 11.00 4.21 11.13
C SER A 57 11.85 3.24 10.33
N THR A 58 13.16 3.50 10.27
CA THR A 58 14.11 2.58 9.69
C THR A 58 15.07 2.09 10.75
N SER A 59 15.31 0.79 10.81
CA SER A 59 16.36 0.20 11.62
C SER A 59 17.52 -0.24 10.74
N SER A 60 18.75 -0.09 11.23
CA SER A 60 19.93 -0.68 10.59
C SER A 60 19.96 -2.19 10.87
N GLY A 61 20.19 -2.99 9.83
CA GLY A 61 20.25 -4.44 9.91
C GLY A 61 20.98 -5.05 8.71
N SER A 62 21.10 -6.38 8.67
CA SER A 62 21.66 -7.09 7.51
C SER A 62 20.66 -7.31 6.38
N ASP A 63 19.37 -7.14 6.65
CA ASP A 63 18.30 -7.62 5.78
C ASP A 63 17.44 -6.45 5.27
N MET A 64 17.20 -6.42 3.96
CA MET A 64 16.33 -5.46 3.30
C MET A 64 14.88 -5.94 3.45
N CYS A 65 14.16 -5.41 4.44
CA CYS A 65 12.81 -5.87 4.76
C CYS A 65 11.82 -4.75 5.07
N VAL A 66 10.54 -5.11 5.07
CA VAL A 66 9.44 -4.31 5.62
C VAL A 66 8.74 -5.10 6.70
N ALA A 67 8.82 -4.63 7.93
CA ALA A 67 8.06 -5.15 9.07
C ALA A 67 6.84 -4.26 9.31
N MET A 68 5.65 -4.80 9.12
CA MET A 68 4.41 -4.05 9.29
C MET A 68 3.55 -4.64 10.41
N THR A 69 3.12 -3.79 11.33
CA THR A 69 2.04 -4.06 12.29
C THR A 69 0.83 -3.21 11.92
N SER A 70 -0.36 -3.78 11.92
CA SER A 70 -1.62 -3.08 11.66
C SER A 70 -2.63 -3.41 12.73
N THR A 71 -3.23 -2.37 13.30
CA THR A 71 -4.34 -2.42 14.25
C THR A 71 -5.61 -2.07 13.49
N ASP A 72 -6.61 -2.97 13.50
CA ASP A 72 -7.89 -2.70 12.86
C ASP A 72 -8.84 -1.83 13.71
N ASP A 73 -10.02 -1.57 13.18
CA ASP A 73 -11.06 -0.75 13.81
C ASP A 73 -11.69 -1.40 15.07
N ALA A 74 -11.44 -2.68 15.31
CA ALA A 74 -11.78 -3.38 16.55
C ALA A 74 -10.62 -3.42 17.56
N GLY A 75 -9.47 -2.86 17.21
CA GLY A 75 -8.25 -2.90 18.02
C GLY A 75 -7.46 -4.20 17.91
N ALA A 76 -7.85 -5.12 17.02
CA ALA A 76 -7.11 -6.36 16.82
C ALA A 76 -5.83 -6.07 16.04
N LYS A 77 -4.71 -6.60 16.55
CA LYS A 77 -3.38 -6.41 15.96
C LYS A 77 -2.99 -7.62 15.12
N ARG A 78 -2.34 -7.33 14.00
CA ARG A 78 -1.71 -8.31 13.12
C ARG A 78 -0.36 -7.77 12.66
N SER A 79 0.62 -8.64 12.50
CA SER A 79 1.97 -8.27 12.08
C SER A 79 2.53 -9.23 11.05
N ARG A 80 3.33 -8.72 10.11
CA ARG A 80 4.04 -9.52 9.11
C ARG A 80 5.34 -8.84 8.71
N VAL A 81 6.35 -9.65 8.42
CA VAL A 81 7.61 -9.21 7.82
C VAL A 81 7.65 -9.68 6.37
N PHE A 82 8.09 -8.80 5.50
CA PHE A 82 8.26 -9.02 4.07
C PHE A 82 9.75 -8.87 3.74
N ASP A 83 10.34 -9.94 3.21
CA ASP A 83 11.67 -9.89 2.61
C ASP A 83 11.57 -9.22 1.24
N LEU A 84 12.35 -8.16 1.02
CA LEU A 84 12.35 -7.45 -0.25
C LEU A 84 13.36 -8.03 -1.26
N TYR A 85 14.19 -9.00 -0.88
CA TYR A 85 15.04 -9.75 -1.82
C TYR A 85 14.28 -10.86 -2.55
N ASP A 86 13.18 -11.35 -1.98
CA ASP A 86 12.36 -12.43 -2.55
C ASP A 86 11.08 -11.85 -3.19
N ASP A 87 11.23 -11.25 -4.38
CA ASP A 87 10.12 -10.67 -5.12
C ASP A 87 9.09 -11.73 -5.54
N GLU A 88 9.52 -12.96 -5.82
CA GLU A 88 8.63 -14.09 -6.11
C GLU A 88 7.74 -14.45 -4.91
N ALA A 89 8.27 -14.42 -3.68
CA ALA A 89 7.46 -14.58 -2.48
C ALA A 89 6.49 -13.42 -2.26
N LEU A 90 6.89 -12.17 -2.54
CA LEU A 90 5.97 -11.03 -2.51
C LEU A 90 4.83 -11.21 -3.52
N LEU A 91 5.14 -11.64 -4.75
CA LEU A 91 4.15 -11.87 -5.78
C LEU A 91 3.18 -13.00 -5.40
N ARG A 92 3.71 -14.10 -4.87
CA ARG A 92 2.91 -15.23 -4.37
C ARG A 92 2.01 -14.81 -3.21
N ALA A 93 2.53 -14.03 -2.28
CA ALA A 93 1.77 -13.47 -1.17
C ALA A 93 0.67 -12.53 -1.67
N ALA A 94 0.94 -11.69 -2.68
CA ALA A 94 -0.07 -10.82 -3.30
C ALA A 94 -1.21 -11.61 -3.96
N ARG A 95 -0.90 -12.77 -4.52
CA ARG A 95 -1.85 -13.64 -5.24
C ARG A 95 -2.66 -14.57 -4.35
N GLY A 96 -2.36 -14.64 -3.06
CA GLY A 96 -3.04 -15.55 -2.13
C GLY A 96 -2.58 -17.00 -2.25
N GLY A 97 -1.29 -17.24 -2.54
CA GLY A 97 -0.69 -18.58 -2.47
C GLY A 97 -0.73 -19.17 -1.06
N ALA A 98 -0.30 -20.43 -0.91
CA ALA A 98 -0.42 -21.24 0.31
C ALA A 98 0.16 -20.61 1.60
N ASP A 99 1.08 -19.65 1.46
CA ASP A 99 1.72 -18.91 2.56
C ASP A 99 0.89 -17.69 3.02
N ALA A 100 -0.32 -17.50 2.46
CA ALA A 100 -1.28 -16.52 2.93
C ALA A 100 -1.88 -17.02 4.24
N HIS A 101 -1.39 -16.50 5.37
CA HIS A 101 -1.97 -16.75 6.69
C HIS A 101 -3.49 -16.58 6.65
N ASP A 102 -4.20 -17.66 6.96
CA ASP A 102 -5.66 -17.79 6.93
C ASP A 102 -6.28 -17.45 8.30
N ASP A 103 -5.89 -16.31 8.87
CA ASP A 103 -6.53 -15.74 10.07
C ASP A 103 -7.70 -14.81 9.71
N GLY A 104 -8.19 -14.88 8.46
CA GLY A 104 -9.15 -13.94 7.90
C GLY A 104 -8.56 -12.58 7.48
N SER A 105 -7.27 -12.32 7.76
CA SER A 105 -6.55 -11.10 7.32
C SER A 105 -5.77 -11.29 6.01
N GLY A 106 -5.77 -12.49 5.42
CA GLY A 106 -5.04 -12.80 4.19
C GLY A 106 -5.29 -11.81 3.05
N THR A 107 -6.47 -11.19 2.98
CA THR A 107 -6.77 -10.15 1.98
C THR A 107 -6.03 -8.83 2.23
N PHE A 108 -5.80 -8.43 3.48
CA PHE A 108 -5.04 -7.22 3.81
C PHE A 108 -3.56 -7.36 3.41
N TRP A 109 -2.92 -8.47 3.80
CA TRP A 109 -1.51 -8.70 3.50
C TRP A 109 -1.23 -8.86 2.01
N ARG A 110 -2.22 -9.29 1.23
CA ARG A 110 -2.12 -9.32 -0.24
C ARG A 110 -1.90 -7.93 -0.83
N TYR A 111 -2.65 -6.92 -0.35
CA TYR A 111 -2.48 -5.54 -0.81
C TYR A 111 -1.12 -4.96 -0.44
N VAL A 112 -0.65 -5.24 0.77
CA VAL A 112 0.69 -4.83 1.21
C VAL A 112 1.76 -5.48 0.33
N ALA A 113 1.69 -6.80 0.14
CA ALA A 113 2.65 -7.54 -0.68
C ALA A 113 2.65 -7.08 -2.15
N GLY A 114 1.46 -6.88 -2.74
CA GLY A 114 1.32 -6.41 -4.12
C GLY A 114 1.88 -4.99 -4.33
N THR A 115 1.69 -4.12 -3.34
CA THR A 115 2.24 -2.77 -3.34
C THR A 115 3.76 -2.78 -3.20
N LEU A 116 4.31 -3.54 -2.24
CA LEU A 116 5.75 -3.71 -2.09
C LEU A 116 6.39 -4.27 -3.35
N HIS A 117 5.82 -5.34 -3.90
CA HIS A 117 6.27 -5.92 -5.17
C HIS A 117 6.29 -4.89 -6.29
N HIS A 118 5.22 -4.10 -6.45
CA HIS A 118 5.21 -3.07 -7.49
C HIS A 118 6.33 -2.05 -7.29
N LEU A 119 6.53 -1.57 -6.06
CA LEU A 119 7.56 -0.59 -5.71
C LEU A 119 8.97 -1.10 -6.04
N ILE A 120 9.30 -2.35 -5.69
CA ILE A 120 10.66 -2.88 -5.87
C ILE A 120 10.92 -3.48 -7.26
N VAL A 121 9.89 -3.89 -8.02
CA VAL A 121 10.07 -4.58 -9.31
C VAL A 121 9.76 -3.69 -10.52
N SER A 122 8.77 -2.79 -10.42
CA SER A 122 8.22 -2.14 -11.62
C SER A 122 7.93 -0.66 -11.47
N SER A 123 8.20 -0.07 -10.31
CA SER A 123 8.13 1.37 -10.15
C SER A 123 9.41 2.02 -10.71
N PRO A 124 9.33 3.28 -11.18
CA PRO A 124 10.52 4.02 -11.59
C PRO A 124 11.49 4.31 -10.44
N HIS A 125 11.12 4.01 -9.19
CA HIS A 125 11.92 4.23 -7.99
C HIS A 125 12.57 2.95 -7.43
N ALA A 126 12.44 1.81 -8.11
CA ALA A 126 12.96 0.53 -7.65
C ALA A 126 14.45 0.58 -7.27
N ASP A 127 15.30 1.14 -8.14
CA ASP A 127 16.74 1.26 -7.87
C ASP A 127 17.05 2.18 -6.68
N ALA A 128 16.30 3.28 -6.54
CA ALA A 128 16.45 4.20 -5.43
C ALA A 128 16.05 3.55 -4.10
N ILE A 129 14.98 2.75 -4.10
CA ILE A 129 14.52 1.98 -2.94
C ILE A 129 15.57 0.93 -2.56
N ALA A 130 16.08 0.16 -3.53
CA ALA A 130 17.11 -0.84 -3.28
C ALA A 130 18.38 -0.21 -2.68
N ALA A 131 18.82 0.93 -3.21
CA ALA A 131 19.96 1.67 -2.68
C ALA A 131 19.71 2.21 -1.25
N ALA A 132 18.51 2.74 -0.99
CA ALA A 132 18.16 3.30 0.31
C ALA A 132 18.02 2.24 1.41
N LEU A 133 17.60 1.02 1.06
CA LEU A 133 17.26 -0.05 2.01
C LEU A 133 18.25 -1.22 2.06
N ALA A 134 19.35 -1.19 1.31
CA ALA A 134 20.30 -2.31 1.20
C ALA A 134 20.78 -2.92 2.54
N THR A 135 20.74 -2.18 3.65
CA THR A 135 21.08 -2.64 5.00
C THR A 135 20.07 -2.12 6.04
N LYS A 136 18.81 -1.96 5.63
CA LYS A 136 17.77 -1.38 6.48
C LYS A 136 16.47 -2.16 6.38
N CYS A 137 15.80 -2.26 7.52
CA CYS A 137 14.41 -2.68 7.56
C CYS A 137 13.52 -1.46 7.83
N VAL A 138 12.41 -1.36 7.09
CA VAL A 138 11.38 -0.36 7.32
C VAL A 138 10.36 -0.94 8.30
N ALA A 139 10.16 -0.28 9.43
CA ALA A 139 9.11 -0.62 10.38
C ALA A 139 7.91 0.32 10.17
N ILE A 140 6.75 -0.27 9.85
CA ILE A 140 5.47 0.43 9.69
C ILE A 140 4.54 -0.03 10.81
N ASP A 141 4.24 0.86 11.76
CA ASP A 141 3.28 0.60 12.83
C ASP A 141 1.99 1.40 12.58
N ASN A 142 1.02 0.77 11.92
CA ASN A 142 -0.34 1.29 11.84
C ASN A 142 -1.05 1.05 13.18
N TYR A 143 -0.87 2.00 14.09
CA TYR A 143 -1.31 1.91 15.48
C TYR A 143 -2.79 2.24 15.70
N GLU A 144 -3.44 2.94 14.75
CA GLU A 144 -4.86 3.27 14.82
C GLU A 144 -5.49 3.21 13.42
N THR A 145 -6.62 2.51 13.31
CA THR A 145 -7.49 2.51 12.12
C THR A 145 -8.89 2.91 12.57
N THR A 146 -9.37 4.06 12.11
CA THR A 146 -10.73 4.51 12.42
C THR A 146 -11.70 4.26 11.27
N LEU A 147 -11.23 3.73 10.14
CA LEU A 147 -12.08 3.34 9.02
C LEU A 147 -12.87 2.07 9.35
N PRO A 148 -14.22 2.12 9.30
CA PRO A 148 -15.01 0.92 9.47
C PRO A 148 -14.72 -0.09 8.36
N MET A 149 -14.20 -1.26 8.76
CA MET A 149 -13.93 -2.35 7.83
C MET A 149 -15.25 -2.85 7.20
N LYS A 150 -15.19 -3.26 5.92
CA LYS A 150 -16.31 -3.84 5.15
C LYS A 150 -17.49 -2.91 4.82
N LYS A 151 -17.37 -1.58 4.92
CA LYS A 151 -18.44 -0.61 4.59
C LYS A 151 -18.22 0.20 3.30
N GLY A 152 -17.41 -0.29 2.35
CA GLY A 152 -17.21 0.41 1.06
C GLY A 152 -16.33 1.67 1.14
N LEU A 153 -15.62 1.89 2.26
CA LEU A 153 -14.78 3.08 2.49
C LEU A 153 -13.34 2.94 1.93
N SER A 154 -13.14 2.06 0.94
CA SER A 154 -11.87 1.90 0.21
C SER A 154 -10.65 1.55 1.09
N SER A 155 -10.83 0.66 2.07
CA SER A 155 -9.78 0.28 3.04
C SER A 155 -8.53 -0.36 2.40
N SER A 156 -8.65 -1.02 1.24
CA SER A 156 -7.51 -1.56 0.49
C SER A 156 -6.62 -0.45 -0.08
N ALA A 157 -7.22 0.52 -0.79
CA ALA A 157 -6.49 1.65 -1.35
C ALA A 157 -5.76 2.47 -0.25
N ALA A 158 -6.40 2.67 0.90
CA ALA A 158 -5.77 3.38 2.02
C ALA A 158 -4.56 2.60 2.58
N ALA A 159 -4.63 1.27 2.63
CA ALA A 159 -3.49 0.44 3.00
C ALA A 159 -2.35 0.51 1.96
N CYS A 160 -2.68 0.46 0.65
CA CYS A 160 -1.68 0.60 -0.42
C CYS A 160 -0.99 1.98 -0.35
N VAL A 161 -1.76 3.07 -0.23
CA VAL A 161 -1.21 4.43 -0.09
C VAL A 161 -0.34 4.54 1.16
N LEU A 162 -0.74 3.93 2.29
CA LEU A 162 0.07 3.92 3.50
C LEU A 162 1.44 3.25 3.26
N VAL A 163 1.46 2.10 2.58
CA VAL A 163 2.70 1.41 2.25
C VAL A 163 3.58 2.27 1.34
N VAL A 164 3.02 2.86 0.28
CA VAL A 164 3.80 3.73 -0.62
C VAL A 164 4.36 4.94 0.12
N ARG A 165 3.54 5.63 0.91
CA ARG A 165 3.94 6.81 1.69
C ARG A 165 5.00 6.47 2.73
N ALA A 166 4.88 5.33 3.40
CA ALA A 166 5.88 4.84 4.34
C ALA A 166 7.22 4.55 3.65
N MET A 167 7.19 3.89 2.48
CA MET A 167 8.39 3.61 1.69
C MET A 167 9.03 4.90 1.15
N SER A 168 8.22 5.84 0.64
CA SER A 168 8.66 7.17 0.21
C SER A 168 9.36 7.93 1.33
N THR A 169 8.76 7.93 2.52
CA THR A 169 9.32 8.58 3.72
C THR A 169 10.61 7.90 4.17
N ALA A 170 10.61 6.58 4.30
CA ALA A 170 11.75 5.80 4.77
C ALA A 170 12.96 5.85 3.82
N CYS A 171 12.71 5.94 2.52
CA CYS A 171 13.76 5.99 1.49
C CYS A 171 14.10 7.43 1.05
N GLY A 172 13.38 8.45 1.55
CA GLY A 172 13.57 9.84 1.17
C GLY A 172 13.27 10.13 -0.31
N LEU A 173 12.27 9.45 -0.90
CA LEU A 173 11.95 9.56 -2.33
C LEU A 173 11.28 10.88 -2.70
N GLY A 174 10.56 11.51 -1.76
CA GLY A 174 9.86 12.77 -2.00
C GLY A 174 8.70 12.67 -3.00
N LEU A 175 8.01 11.53 -3.05
CA LEU A 175 6.89 11.32 -3.96
C LEU A 175 5.77 12.35 -3.75
N SER A 176 5.24 12.85 -4.85
CA SER A 176 4.00 13.65 -4.88
C SER A 176 2.78 12.80 -4.54
N ALA A 177 1.66 13.47 -4.20
CA ALA A 177 0.40 12.77 -3.94
C ALA A 177 -0.07 11.95 -5.15
N GLU A 178 0.14 12.47 -6.36
CA GLU A 178 -0.19 11.79 -7.62
C GLU A 178 0.65 10.52 -7.82
N GLU A 179 1.96 10.59 -7.58
CA GLU A 179 2.85 9.42 -7.66
C GLU A 179 2.51 8.36 -6.61
N GLU A 180 2.18 8.78 -5.38
CA GLU A 180 1.73 7.88 -4.33
C GLU A 180 0.43 7.14 -4.73
N MET A 181 -0.53 7.87 -5.29
CA MET A 181 -1.81 7.30 -5.74
C MET A 181 -1.61 6.32 -6.90
N GLU A 182 -0.79 6.67 -7.90
CA GLU A 182 -0.52 5.81 -9.05
C GLU A 182 0.18 4.52 -8.62
N ALA A 183 1.24 4.61 -7.80
CA ALA A 183 1.95 3.45 -7.29
C ALA A 183 1.06 2.54 -6.43
N ALA A 184 0.20 3.13 -5.59
CA ALA A 184 -0.77 2.38 -4.80
C ALA A 184 -1.79 1.65 -5.69
N TYR A 185 -2.31 2.31 -6.72
CA TYR A 185 -3.24 1.73 -7.69
C TYR A 185 -2.61 0.57 -8.47
N LEU A 186 -1.39 0.75 -9.00
CA LEU A 186 -0.67 -0.29 -9.73
C LEU A 186 -0.27 -1.47 -8.83
N GLY A 187 0.08 -1.18 -7.57
CA GLY A 187 0.32 -2.17 -6.51
C GLY A 187 -0.91 -3.02 -6.22
N GLU A 188 -2.06 -2.39 -6.02
CA GLU A 188 -3.34 -3.07 -5.79
C GLU A 188 -3.70 -4.02 -6.96
N ARG A 189 -3.42 -3.62 -8.20
CA ARG A 189 -3.68 -4.46 -9.38
C ARG A 189 -2.82 -5.73 -9.44
N ARG A 190 -1.69 -5.81 -8.74
CA ARG A 190 -0.89 -7.06 -8.62
C ARG A 190 -1.67 -8.16 -7.92
N VAL A 191 -2.61 -7.80 -7.05
CA VAL A 191 -3.48 -8.73 -6.33
C VAL A 191 -4.58 -9.29 -7.22
N LEU A 192 -5.01 -8.51 -8.23
CA LEU A 192 -6.25 -8.73 -8.98
C LEU A 192 -6.07 -9.32 -10.39
N LEU A 193 -4.85 -9.30 -10.96
CA LEU A 193 -4.62 -9.78 -12.32
C LEU A 193 -4.08 -11.22 -12.36
N PRO A 194 -4.79 -12.19 -12.98
CA PRO A 194 -4.19 -13.44 -13.42
C PRO A 194 -3.29 -13.21 -14.65
N HIS A 195 -2.25 -14.04 -14.80
CA HIS A 195 -1.41 -14.07 -15.99
C HIS A 195 -2.14 -14.63 -17.21
#